data_AF-A0A1J5X671-F1
#
_entry.id   AF-A0A1J5X671-F1
#
_cell.length_a   1.000
_cell.length_b   1.000
_cell.length_c   1.000
_cell.angle_alpha   90.00
_cell.angle_beta   90.00
_cell.angle_gamma   90.00
#
_symmetry.space_group_name_H-M   'P 1'
#
loop_
_entity.id
_entity.type
_entity.pdbx_description
1 polymer ?
#
loop_
_entity_poly.entity_id
_entity_poly.type
_entity_poly.pdbx_seq_one_letter_code
_entity_poly.pdbx_strand_id
1 'polypeptide(L)'
;MKENAKKIPARSIQIECVESICICGQSAPVFSKLALETRQGKELDISIHMQSQIGEKYRVWIQKEANGMISLAEEMSIDLKDEAIGLFLFIQKPENTAFGRLVLDTKKPANIAEILKQEAASIWLGRIKSIKLRYDAVDVLPKLGIAVGNSLDMLVLDFGEDQECPEIARQPNSSIWLGTIKNIRMRYNAAIAIPKLRIPRENVLESLNVDSRETYDPEIIKLPNESIWLGRIKNILLEFHAVNLLPKLILPEDNIVEKLFLNGSEAEQVAEIHRQDKKIWLGKIKNIELENNAVDLLFKLRLPEDNVLEMLQGTARCCTELARQPNASIWLGRIKNIKLMYYAVDALPKLLVPEENVVERLEMSAGKQEHYLEILQQPDESIWLGRIKNIDLENQAARHIFK
;
A
#
# COMPACT_ATOMS: atom_id res chain seq x y z
N MET A 1 -22.57 24.75 -47.86
CA MET A 1 -21.30 25.25 -47.28
C MET A 1 -20.91 24.28 -46.17
N LYS A 2 -19.98 23.37 -46.47
CA LYS A 2 -19.39 22.44 -45.50
C LYS A 2 -17.94 22.91 -45.33
N GLU A 3 -17.60 23.42 -44.16
CA GLU A 3 -16.23 23.82 -43.83
C GLU A 3 -15.39 22.57 -43.56
N ASN A 4 -14.32 22.43 -44.33
CA ASN A 4 -13.29 21.41 -44.19
C ASN A 4 -12.39 21.75 -43.00
N ALA A 5 -12.62 21.11 -41.85
CA ALA A 5 -11.61 21.03 -40.80
C ALA A 5 -10.47 20.11 -41.30
N LYS A 6 -9.35 20.72 -41.73
CA LYS A 6 -8.11 20.01 -42.03
C LYS A 6 -7.63 19.28 -40.76
N LYS A 7 -7.69 17.95 -40.76
CA LYS A 7 -6.94 17.11 -39.81
C LYS A 7 -5.45 17.41 -39.96
N ILE A 8 -4.87 18.03 -38.92
CA ILE A 8 -3.42 18.18 -38.78
C ILE A 8 -2.84 16.80 -38.41
N PRO A 9 -1.77 16.31 -39.05
CA PRO A 9 -1.21 15.00 -38.74
C PRO A 9 -0.55 14.98 -37.36
N ALA A 10 -0.76 13.89 -36.63
CA ALA A 10 -0.13 13.62 -35.35
C ALA A 10 1.41 13.62 -35.47
N ARG A 11 2.09 14.34 -34.58
CA ARG A 11 3.53 14.18 -34.33
C ARG A 11 3.69 13.34 -33.07
N SER A 12 3.97 12.05 -33.24
CA SER A 12 4.43 11.17 -32.17
C SER A 12 5.93 10.94 -32.34
N ILE A 13 6.72 11.16 -31.28
CA ILE A 13 8.14 10.79 -31.25
C ILE A 13 8.32 9.76 -30.14
N GLN A 14 8.27 8.47 -30.50
CA GLN A 14 8.78 7.40 -29.66
C GLN A 14 10.30 7.29 -29.88
N ILE A 15 11.06 7.21 -28.79
CA ILE A 15 12.49 6.84 -28.81
C ILE A 15 12.76 6.01 -27.57
N GLU A 16 12.97 4.72 -27.74
CA GLU A 16 13.72 3.92 -26.78
C GLU A 16 15.21 4.03 -27.13
N CYS A 17 16.09 4.03 -26.13
CA CYS A 17 17.48 3.68 -26.40
C CYS A 17 18.08 2.86 -25.25
N VAL A 18 18.43 1.64 -25.64
CA VAL A 18 19.46 0.78 -25.08
C VAL A 18 20.83 1.36 -25.47
N GLU A 19 21.76 1.32 -24.52
CA GLU A 19 23.23 1.49 -24.56
C GLU A 19 23.93 2.33 -25.66
N SER A 20 24.77 3.27 -25.19
CA SER A 20 26.02 3.79 -25.76
C SER A 20 26.12 4.05 -27.27
N ILE A 21 26.20 5.33 -27.64
CA ILE A 21 26.86 5.77 -28.87
C ILE A 21 27.98 6.75 -28.50
N CYS A 22 29.21 6.33 -28.79
CA CYS A 22 30.42 7.12 -28.74
C CYS A 22 30.51 7.96 -30.03
N ILE A 23 30.59 9.28 -29.92
CA ILE A 23 31.00 10.15 -31.03
C ILE A 23 32.24 10.92 -30.59
N CYS A 24 33.33 10.70 -31.30
CA CYS A 24 34.63 11.33 -31.09
C CYS A 24 34.54 12.86 -31.13
N GLY A 25 35.19 13.49 -30.15
CA GLY A 25 35.70 14.87 -30.29
C GLY A 25 35.01 15.90 -29.39
N GLN A 26 35.55 16.05 -28.18
CA GLN A 26 35.29 17.09 -27.18
C GLN A 26 34.02 16.90 -26.33
N SER A 27 34.27 16.80 -25.03
CA SER A 27 33.36 16.49 -23.93
C SER A 27 32.06 17.30 -23.93
N ALA A 28 30.95 16.64 -24.26
CA ALA A 28 29.59 17.08 -23.94
C ALA A 28 28.90 15.97 -23.15
N PRO A 29 28.17 16.26 -22.06
CA PRO A 29 27.27 15.27 -21.46
C PRO A 29 26.18 14.93 -22.48
N VAL A 30 26.14 13.66 -22.87
CA VAL A 30 25.12 13.09 -23.75
C VAL A 30 23.78 13.12 -23.01
N PHE A 31 22.82 13.91 -23.51
CA PHE A 31 21.45 13.85 -22.99
C PHE A 31 20.79 12.55 -23.44
N SER A 32 20.41 11.71 -22.47
CA SER A 32 19.30 10.79 -22.64
C SER A 32 17.99 11.60 -22.72
N LYS A 33 17.57 11.89 -23.95
CA LYS A 33 16.19 12.13 -24.42
C LYS A 33 15.25 12.94 -23.48
N LEU A 34 14.96 14.20 -23.83
CA LEU A 34 13.76 14.90 -23.36
C LEU A 34 12.58 14.43 -24.22
N ALA A 35 11.73 13.54 -23.70
CA ALA A 35 10.48 13.18 -24.37
C ALA A 35 9.40 14.19 -23.95
N LEU A 36 8.94 15.00 -24.90
CA LEU A 36 7.77 15.87 -24.74
C LEU A 36 6.70 15.33 -25.67
N GLU A 37 5.83 14.48 -25.13
CA GLU A 37 4.68 13.98 -25.88
C GLU A 37 3.47 14.88 -25.57
N THR A 38 2.92 15.50 -26.60
CA THR A 38 1.61 16.15 -26.51
C THR A 38 0.57 15.20 -27.11
N ARG A 39 -0.18 14.50 -26.26
CA ARG A 39 -1.30 13.68 -26.73
C ARG A 39 -2.47 14.61 -27.01
N GLN A 40 -2.80 14.78 -28.29
CA GLN A 40 -3.96 15.56 -28.77
C GLN A 40 -4.12 16.95 -28.12
N GLY A 41 -3.01 17.64 -27.84
CA GLY A 41 -3.00 19.04 -27.43
C GLY A 41 -3.55 19.36 -26.03
N LYS A 42 -3.75 18.38 -25.14
CA LYS A 42 -4.31 18.60 -23.79
C LYS A 42 -3.44 18.08 -22.65
N GLU A 43 -2.63 17.05 -22.90
CA GLU A 43 -1.80 16.40 -21.89
C GLU A 43 -0.31 16.56 -22.24
N LEU A 44 0.50 16.93 -21.23
CA LEU A 44 1.95 17.10 -21.33
C LEU A 44 2.64 16.14 -20.37
N ASP A 45 3.37 15.16 -20.92
CA ASP A 45 4.23 14.26 -20.15
C ASP A 45 5.69 14.73 -20.24
N ILE A 46 6.29 15.04 -19.09
CA ILE A 46 7.70 15.39 -18.95
C ILE A 46 8.39 14.24 -18.22
N SER A 47 9.33 13.57 -18.87
CA SER A 47 10.16 12.52 -18.25
C SER A 47 11.63 12.84 -18.48
N ILE A 48 12.39 12.99 -17.39
CA ILE A 48 13.81 13.36 -17.42
C ILE A 48 14.58 12.46 -16.46
N HIS A 49 15.55 11.73 -17.00
CA HIS A 49 16.49 10.92 -16.22
C HIS A 49 17.92 11.38 -16.52
N MET A 50 18.68 11.71 -15.47
CA MET A 50 20.03 12.25 -15.60
C MET A 50 20.97 11.66 -14.55
N GLN A 51 22.12 11.16 -14.99
CA GLN A 51 23.12 10.54 -14.12
C GLN A 51 24.24 11.50 -13.69
N SER A 52 24.30 12.71 -14.25
CA SER A 52 25.33 13.73 -13.98
C SER A 52 24.72 15.11 -13.77
N GLN A 53 25.45 15.98 -13.05
CA GLN A 53 25.02 17.35 -12.77
C GLN A 53 24.74 18.15 -14.06
N ILE A 54 23.67 18.94 -14.01
CA ILE A 54 23.31 19.89 -15.06
C ILE A 54 24.14 21.15 -14.88
N GLY A 55 24.94 21.51 -15.88
CA GLY A 55 25.57 22.83 -15.91
C GLY A 55 24.50 23.92 -15.97
N GLU A 56 24.69 25.03 -15.23
CA GLU A 56 23.69 26.09 -15.04
C GLU A 56 23.02 26.57 -16.34
N LYS A 57 23.80 26.66 -17.43
CA LYS A 57 23.31 27.03 -18.77
C LYS A 57 22.17 26.13 -19.26
N TYR A 58 22.23 24.83 -18.98
CA TYR A 58 21.21 23.87 -19.39
C TYR A 58 19.99 23.90 -18.49
N ARG A 59 20.15 24.20 -17.19
CA ARG A 59 19.01 24.40 -16.28
C ARG A 59 18.12 25.53 -16.78
N VAL A 60 18.73 26.67 -17.12
CA VAL A 60 18.02 27.84 -17.65
C VAL A 60 17.32 27.51 -18.97
N TRP A 61 17.96 26.75 -19.86
CA TRP A 61 17.36 26.35 -21.13
C TRP A 61 16.15 25.41 -20.94
N ILE A 62 16.30 24.35 -20.13
CA ILE A 62 15.20 23.41 -19.83
C ILE A 62 14.04 24.14 -19.17
N GLN A 63 14.31 25.02 -18.21
CA GLN A 63 13.30 25.83 -17.55
C GLN A 63 12.50 26.67 -18.56
N LYS A 64 13.20 27.35 -19.47
CA LYS A 64 12.55 28.21 -20.48
C LYS A 64 11.65 27.40 -21.41
N GLU A 65 12.13 26.26 -21.91
CA GLU A 65 11.34 25.40 -22.82
C GLU A 65 10.18 24.72 -22.10
N ALA A 66 10.42 24.17 -20.90
CA ALA A 66 9.37 23.56 -20.09
C ALA A 66 8.25 24.57 -19.82
N ASN A 67 8.57 25.77 -19.32
CA ASN A 67 7.57 26.78 -19.00
C ASN A 67 6.76 27.22 -20.23
N GLY A 68 7.39 27.29 -21.41
CA GLY A 68 6.69 27.57 -22.67
C GLY A 68 5.60 26.53 -22.99
N MET A 69 5.94 25.25 -22.89
CA MET A 69 5.00 24.16 -23.21
C MET A 69 3.95 23.94 -22.13
N ILE A 70 4.32 24.14 -20.87
CA ILE A 70 3.44 24.02 -19.72
C ILE A 70 2.26 24.98 -19.79
N SER A 71 2.47 26.20 -20.30
CA SER A 71 1.41 27.21 -20.45
C SER A 71 0.26 26.77 -21.38
N LEU A 72 0.48 25.74 -22.20
CA LEU A 72 -0.48 25.23 -23.18
C LEU A 72 -1.17 23.93 -22.75
N ALA A 73 -0.77 23.32 -21.62
CA ALA A 73 -1.26 22.03 -21.18
C ALA A 73 -2.46 22.14 -20.23
N GLU A 74 -3.50 21.35 -20.48
CA GLU A 74 -4.64 21.19 -19.55
C GLU A 74 -4.28 20.24 -18.39
N GLU A 75 -3.46 19.22 -18.66
CA GLU A 75 -2.95 18.26 -17.68
C GLU A 75 -1.43 18.02 -17.85
N MET A 76 -0.70 17.90 -16.75
CA MET A 76 0.75 17.70 -16.75
C MET A 76 1.16 16.50 -15.89
N SER A 77 2.03 15.64 -16.43
CA SER A 77 2.73 14.62 -15.65
C SER A 77 4.24 14.86 -15.65
N ILE A 78 4.87 14.61 -14.51
CA ILE A 78 6.30 14.77 -14.30
C ILE A 78 6.89 13.46 -13.78
N ASP A 79 7.95 12.98 -14.41
CA ASP A 79 8.81 11.90 -13.93
C ASP A 79 10.27 12.39 -13.93
N LEU A 80 10.82 12.62 -12.74
CA LEU A 80 12.19 13.09 -12.56
C LEU A 80 12.97 12.07 -11.75
N LYS A 81 14.17 11.75 -12.24
CA LYS A 81 15.07 10.81 -11.59
C LYS A 81 16.42 11.42 -11.31
N ASP A 82 16.98 11.08 -10.16
CA ASP A 82 18.30 11.47 -9.72
C ASP A 82 18.50 13.01 -9.82
N GLU A 83 19.57 13.45 -10.50
CA GLU A 83 19.95 14.87 -10.62
C GLU A 83 18.87 15.73 -11.30
N ALA A 84 17.97 15.11 -12.07
CA ALA A 84 16.86 15.80 -12.72
C ALA A 84 15.82 16.32 -11.72
N ILE A 85 15.77 15.78 -10.50
CA ILE A 85 14.80 16.22 -9.47
C ILE A 85 15.04 17.67 -9.07
N GLY A 86 16.27 18.16 -9.13
CA GLY A 86 16.57 19.58 -8.91
C GLY A 86 15.82 20.52 -9.87
N LEU A 87 15.39 20.02 -11.04
CA LEU A 87 14.57 20.79 -11.99
C LEU A 87 13.16 21.04 -11.47
N PHE A 88 12.66 20.23 -10.53
CA PHE A 88 11.28 20.28 -10.05
C PHE A 88 10.87 21.67 -9.54
N LEU A 89 11.76 22.36 -8.81
CA LEU A 89 11.50 23.71 -8.29
C LEU A 89 11.35 24.77 -9.39
N PHE A 90 11.89 24.50 -10.58
CA PHE A 90 11.87 25.44 -11.70
C PHE A 90 10.67 25.23 -12.63
N ILE A 91 9.95 24.13 -12.48
CA ILE A 91 8.79 23.79 -13.29
C ILE A 91 7.58 24.55 -12.73
N GLN A 92 7.29 25.70 -13.31
CA GLN A 92 6.21 26.57 -12.85
C GLN A 92 4.88 26.16 -13.45
N LYS A 93 3.94 25.78 -12.58
CA LYS A 93 2.58 25.40 -12.97
C LYS A 93 1.70 26.66 -13.16
N PRO A 94 0.96 26.80 -14.28
CA PRO A 94 -0.08 27.80 -14.45
C PRO A 94 -1.25 27.49 -13.52
N GLU A 95 -1.93 28.52 -13.02
CA GLU A 95 -3.02 28.39 -12.03
C GLU A 95 -4.13 27.40 -12.44
N ASN A 96 -4.34 27.19 -13.74
CA ASN A 96 -5.44 26.39 -14.30
C ASN A 96 -5.06 24.99 -14.80
N THR A 97 -3.78 24.61 -14.82
CA THR A 97 -3.37 23.28 -15.31
C THR A 97 -3.64 22.23 -14.23
N ALA A 98 -4.16 21.05 -14.55
CA ALA A 98 -4.24 19.93 -13.62
C ALA A 98 -2.91 19.17 -13.57
N PHE A 99 -2.52 18.64 -12.42
CA PHE A 99 -1.38 17.73 -12.35
C PHE A 99 -1.91 16.30 -12.47
N GLY A 100 -1.52 15.58 -13.52
CA GLY A 100 -1.86 14.17 -13.66
C GLY A 100 -1.07 13.35 -12.65
N ARG A 101 0.26 13.33 -12.82
CA ARG A 101 1.14 12.46 -12.04
C ARG A 101 2.46 13.15 -11.69
N LEU A 102 2.92 12.96 -10.46
CA LEU A 102 4.28 13.30 -10.04
C LEU A 102 5.03 12.02 -9.66
N VAL A 103 6.18 11.78 -10.28
CA VAL A 103 7.12 10.70 -9.95
C VAL A 103 8.49 11.30 -9.66
N LEU A 104 9.00 11.10 -8.44
CA LEU A 104 10.36 11.46 -8.06
C LEU A 104 11.10 10.22 -7.54
N ASP A 105 12.30 9.96 -8.06
CA ASP A 105 13.07 8.74 -7.80
C ASP A 105 14.56 9.07 -7.65
N THR A 106 15.11 9.04 -6.44
CA THR A 106 16.54 9.29 -6.20
C THR A 106 17.05 8.61 -4.94
N LYS A 107 18.20 7.94 -5.04
CA LYS A 107 18.95 7.36 -3.90
C LYS A 107 20.04 8.28 -3.35
N LYS A 108 20.05 9.55 -3.78
CA LYS A 108 21.00 10.56 -3.30
C LYS A 108 20.22 11.68 -2.63
N PRO A 109 20.41 11.92 -1.32
CA PRO A 109 19.79 13.04 -0.61
C PRO A 109 20.16 14.40 -1.21
N ALA A 110 21.37 14.51 -1.79
CA ALA A 110 21.83 15.73 -2.45
C ALA A 110 20.91 16.20 -3.59
N ASN A 111 20.22 15.28 -4.27
CA ASN A 111 19.32 15.61 -5.39
C ASN A 111 18.05 16.33 -4.95
N ILE A 112 17.67 16.21 -3.67
CA ILE A 112 16.50 16.86 -3.09
C ILE A 112 16.87 17.97 -2.10
N ALA A 113 18.15 18.24 -1.86
CA ALA A 113 18.59 19.18 -0.84
C ALA A 113 17.94 20.57 -0.97
N GLU A 114 17.81 21.11 -2.20
CA GLU A 114 17.15 22.40 -2.43
C GLU A 114 15.64 22.37 -2.18
N ILE A 115 15.00 21.21 -2.42
CA ILE A 115 13.58 20.99 -2.13
C ILE A 115 13.35 20.94 -0.62
N LEU A 116 14.24 20.28 0.13
CA LEU A 116 14.10 20.14 1.58
C LEU A 116 14.26 21.47 2.33
N LYS A 117 14.99 22.44 1.76
CA LYS A 117 15.09 23.82 2.28
C LYS A 117 13.78 24.60 2.19
N GLN A 118 12.84 24.17 1.37
CA GLN A 118 11.56 24.85 1.23
C GLN A 118 10.71 24.69 2.50
N GLU A 119 9.80 25.63 2.72
CA GLU A 119 8.85 25.55 3.83
C GLU A 119 7.85 24.40 3.58
N ALA A 120 7.24 23.89 4.65
CA ALA A 120 6.22 22.85 4.55
C ALA A 120 5.06 23.30 3.63
N ALA A 121 4.59 22.40 2.76
CA ALA A 121 3.54 22.65 1.79
C ALA A 121 3.74 23.86 0.85
N SER A 122 4.96 24.38 0.70
CA SER A 122 5.25 25.56 -0.14
C SER A 122 5.39 25.23 -1.63
N ILE A 123 5.68 23.97 -1.99
CA ILE A 123 5.77 23.55 -3.39
C ILE A 123 4.37 23.19 -3.88
N TRP A 124 3.67 24.19 -4.41
CA TRP A 124 2.27 24.08 -4.77
C TRP A 124 2.03 23.27 -6.07
N LEU A 125 1.35 22.14 -5.95
CA LEU A 125 0.93 21.28 -7.07
C LEU A 125 -0.49 21.57 -7.56
N GLY A 126 -1.30 22.26 -6.75
CA GLY A 126 -2.73 22.45 -6.99
C GLY A 126 -3.47 21.10 -6.92
N ARG A 127 -4.28 20.78 -7.92
CA ARG A 127 -4.95 19.48 -8.03
C ARG A 127 -3.99 18.45 -8.65
N ILE A 128 -3.89 17.28 -8.02
CA ILE A 128 -3.04 16.18 -8.46
C ILE A 128 -3.73 14.82 -8.31
N LYS A 129 -3.66 13.97 -9.33
CA LYS A 129 -4.26 12.62 -9.30
C LYS A 129 -3.34 11.57 -8.69
N SER A 130 -2.03 11.64 -8.93
CA SER A 130 -1.10 10.61 -8.44
C SER A 130 0.26 11.15 -8.01
N ILE A 131 0.76 10.67 -6.88
CA ILE A 131 2.10 10.98 -6.35
C ILE A 131 2.84 9.66 -6.12
N LYS A 132 4.05 9.56 -6.65
CA LYS A 132 4.95 8.44 -6.45
C LYS A 132 6.34 8.94 -6.08
N LEU A 133 6.78 8.64 -4.87
CA LEU A 133 8.07 9.05 -4.36
C LEU A 133 8.86 7.80 -3.97
N ARG A 134 10.12 7.72 -4.38
CA ARG A 134 10.99 6.56 -4.13
C ARG A 134 12.32 6.97 -3.52
N TYR A 135 12.83 6.12 -2.64
CA TYR A 135 14.07 6.28 -1.89
C TYR A 135 14.06 7.62 -1.13
N ASP A 136 15.13 8.41 -1.18
CA ASP A 136 15.21 9.70 -0.49
C ASP A 136 14.10 10.67 -0.94
N ALA A 137 13.57 10.52 -2.15
CA ALA A 137 12.53 11.41 -2.67
C ALA A 137 11.27 11.44 -1.80
N VAL A 138 11.04 10.47 -0.90
CA VAL A 138 9.89 10.54 0.00
C VAL A 138 9.97 11.69 1.00
N ASP A 139 11.18 12.14 1.38
CA ASP A 139 11.34 13.32 2.23
C ASP A 139 10.85 14.62 1.58
N VAL A 140 10.57 14.61 0.27
CA VAL A 140 9.90 15.72 -0.43
C VAL A 140 8.42 15.83 -0.04
N LEU A 141 7.77 14.74 0.39
CA LEU A 141 6.32 14.71 0.63
C LEU A 141 5.80 15.85 1.53
N PRO A 142 6.43 16.20 2.67
CA PRO A 142 5.96 17.29 3.53
C PRO A 142 6.08 18.69 2.89
N LYS A 143 6.87 18.81 1.82
CA LYS A 143 7.09 20.08 1.09
C LYS A 143 6.03 20.33 0.02
N LEU A 144 5.27 19.29 -0.36
CA LEU A 144 4.25 19.38 -1.41
C LEU A 144 2.96 20.00 -0.87
N GLY A 145 2.55 21.11 -1.48
CA GLY A 145 1.27 21.76 -1.24
C GLY A 145 0.21 21.29 -2.23
N ILE A 146 -0.96 20.89 -1.73
CA ILE A 146 -2.06 20.36 -2.55
C ILE A 146 -3.35 21.14 -2.28
N ALA A 147 -4.14 21.34 -3.34
CA ALA A 147 -5.41 22.04 -3.29
C ALA A 147 -6.37 21.47 -2.24
N VAL A 148 -7.10 22.34 -1.55
CA VAL A 148 -8.25 21.95 -0.75
C VAL A 148 -9.29 21.30 -1.67
N GLY A 149 -9.85 20.17 -1.24
CA GLY A 149 -10.76 19.38 -2.06
C GLY A 149 -10.08 18.57 -3.17
N ASN A 150 -8.75 18.44 -3.17
CA ASN A 150 -8.09 17.48 -4.05
C ASN A 150 -8.54 16.04 -3.73
N SER A 151 -8.71 15.24 -4.78
CA SER A 151 -8.93 13.81 -4.68
C SER A 151 -7.78 13.09 -5.35
N LEU A 152 -6.84 12.60 -4.53
CA LEU A 152 -5.70 11.82 -4.96
C LEU A 152 -6.15 10.37 -5.23
N ASP A 153 -5.98 9.92 -6.46
CA ASP A 153 -6.29 8.54 -6.83
C ASP A 153 -5.27 7.56 -6.23
N MET A 154 -3.98 7.96 -6.17
CA MET A 154 -2.91 7.07 -5.75
C MET A 154 -1.72 7.79 -5.10
N LEU A 155 -1.36 7.35 -3.89
CA LEU A 155 -0.10 7.68 -3.21
C LEU A 155 0.79 6.43 -3.17
N VAL A 156 2.00 6.51 -3.73
CA VAL A 156 3.00 5.44 -3.67
C VAL A 156 4.27 5.97 -3.01
N LEU A 157 4.67 5.39 -1.88
CA LEU A 157 5.92 5.68 -1.19
C LEU A 157 6.75 4.40 -1.11
N ASP A 158 8.01 4.46 -1.49
CA ASP A 158 8.90 3.29 -1.57
C ASP A 158 10.25 3.67 -0.97
N PHE A 159 10.52 3.35 0.29
CA PHE A 159 11.87 3.59 0.85
C PHE A 159 12.79 2.49 0.32
N GLY A 160 14.04 2.79 -0.01
CA GLY A 160 14.98 1.68 -0.22
C GLY A 160 15.17 0.91 1.08
N GLU A 161 15.59 -0.35 0.98
CA GLU A 161 15.87 -1.24 2.13
C GLU A 161 16.76 -0.54 3.19
N ASP A 162 17.80 0.16 2.72
CA ASP A 162 18.77 0.86 3.59
C ASP A 162 18.59 2.39 3.62
N GLN A 163 17.39 2.90 3.33
CA GLN A 163 17.15 4.35 3.29
C GLN A 163 16.41 4.83 4.52
N GLU A 164 16.97 5.83 5.18
CA GLU A 164 16.30 6.62 6.20
C GLU A 164 15.68 7.85 5.55
N CYS A 165 14.44 8.18 5.92
CA CYS A 165 13.79 9.41 5.50
C CYS A 165 13.53 10.28 6.74
N PRO A 166 14.55 11.03 7.19
CA PRO A 166 14.46 11.77 8.45
C PRO A 166 13.47 12.95 8.40
N GLU A 167 13.20 13.54 7.23
CA GLU A 167 12.27 14.67 7.15
C GLU A 167 10.83 14.23 7.39
N ILE A 168 10.41 13.11 6.80
CA ILE A 168 9.06 12.55 7.01
C ILE A 168 8.89 12.03 8.45
N ALA A 169 9.92 11.40 9.02
CA ALA A 169 9.89 10.89 10.40
C ALA A 169 9.63 12.02 11.42
N ARG A 170 10.29 13.17 11.24
CA ARG A 170 10.16 14.35 12.12
C ARG A 170 8.81 15.06 12.02
N GLN A 171 7.97 14.72 11.03
CA GLN A 171 6.68 15.38 10.91
C GLN A 171 5.79 15.06 12.12
N PRO A 172 5.00 16.04 12.60
CA PRO A 172 3.92 15.75 13.53
C PRO A 172 2.91 14.79 12.90
N ASN A 173 2.24 13.99 13.72
CA ASN A 173 1.16 13.14 13.22
C ASN A 173 0.04 14.00 12.65
N SER A 174 -0.60 13.54 11.57
CA SER A 174 -1.68 14.26 10.88
C SER A 174 -1.32 15.69 10.41
N SER A 175 -0.06 15.93 10.03
CA SER A 175 0.39 17.24 9.53
C SER A 175 0.36 17.37 8.00
N ILE A 176 0.49 16.26 7.26
CA ILE A 176 0.67 16.26 5.81
C ILE A 176 -0.69 16.17 5.11
N TRP A 177 -1.13 17.27 4.52
CA TRP A 177 -2.39 17.33 3.78
C TRP A 177 -2.23 16.94 2.31
N LEU A 178 -2.95 15.91 1.86
CA LEU A 178 -2.98 15.50 0.45
C LEU A 178 -4.39 15.51 -0.18
N GLY A 179 -5.40 15.95 0.57
CA GLY A 179 -6.82 15.84 0.21
C GLY A 179 -7.39 14.47 0.57
N THR A 180 -8.45 14.06 -0.13
CA THR A 180 -8.95 12.67 -0.06
C THR A 180 -8.01 11.76 -0.84
N ILE A 181 -7.82 10.52 -0.39
CA ILE A 181 -6.96 9.54 -1.05
C ILE A 181 -7.76 8.26 -1.28
N LYS A 182 -7.75 7.74 -2.50
CA LYS A 182 -8.38 6.45 -2.82
C LYS A 182 -7.46 5.27 -2.54
N ASN A 183 -6.19 5.35 -2.93
CA ASN A 183 -5.25 4.23 -2.82
C ASN A 183 -3.93 4.69 -2.17
N ILE A 184 -3.49 3.95 -1.15
CA ILE A 184 -2.19 4.12 -0.51
C ILE A 184 -1.38 2.84 -0.70
N ARG A 185 -0.17 2.99 -1.24
CA ARG A 185 0.82 1.92 -1.32
C ARG A 185 2.12 2.38 -0.68
N MET A 186 2.59 1.62 0.30
CA MET A 186 3.86 1.87 0.98
C MET A 186 4.71 0.61 0.97
N ARG A 187 6.02 0.78 0.75
CA ARG A 187 7.00 -0.31 0.76
C ARG A 187 8.16 0.00 1.68
N TYR A 188 8.68 -1.05 2.28
CA TYR A 188 9.78 -1.01 3.23
C TYR A 188 9.43 -0.05 4.38
N ASN A 189 10.36 0.81 4.76
CA ASN A 189 10.21 1.75 5.87
C ASN A 189 9.24 2.91 5.60
N ALA A 190 8.62 2.97 4.41
CA ALA A 190 7.66 4.04 4.07
C ALA A 190 6.42 4.07 4.97
N ALA A 191 6.12 2.98 5.69
CA ALA A 191 5.03 2.90 6.66
C ALA A 191 5.09 4.00 7.74
N ILE A 192 6.26 4.56 8.04
CA ILE A 192 6.41 5.70 8.98
C ILE A 192 5.62 6.93 8.55
N ALA A 193 5.33 7.07 7.26
CA ALA A 193 4.56 8.18 6.72
C ALA A 193 3.06 8.10 7.08
N ILE A 194 2.51 6.90 7.32
CA ILE A 194 1.08 6.69 7.59
C ILE A 194 0.55 7.61 8.70
N PRO A 195 1.11 7.61 9.93
CA PRO A 195 0.62 8.47 10.99
C PRO A 195 0.77 9.98 10.69
N LYS A 196 1.62 10.35 9.72
CA LYS A 196 1.88 11.74 9.34
C LYS A 196 0.83 12.29 8.39
N LEU A 197 0.08 11.43 7.69
CA LEU A 197 -0.95 11.83 6.75
C LEU A 197 -2.17 12.43 7.47
N ARG A 198 -2.60 13.61 7.02
CA ARG A 198 -3.85 14.26 7.44
C ARG A 198 -4.97 13.89 6.47
N ILE A 199 -5.75 12.87 6.83
CA ILE A 199 -6.85 12.36 6.01
C ILE A 199 -8.20 12.91 6.49
N PRO A 200 -9.08 13.42 5.59
CA PRO A 200 -10.42 13.86 5.96
C PRO A 200 -11.28 12.77 6.62
N ARG A 201 -12.30 13.16 7.39
CA ARG A 201 -13.20 12.20 8.08
C ARG A 201 -14.05 11.41 7.10
N GLU A 202 -14.45 12.04 6.01
CA GLU A 202 -15.28 11.50 4.95
C GLU A 202 -14.50 10.66 3.93
N ASN A 203 -13.18 10.50 4.10
CA ASN A 203 -12.36 9.77 3.15
C ASN A 203 -12.77 8.29 3.07
N VAL A 204 -12.79 7.76 1.84
CA VAL A 204 -13.02 6.34 1.56
C VAL A 204 -11.83 5.80 0.78
N LEU A 205 -10.96 5.06 1.47
CA LEU A 205 -9.86 4.32 0.86
C LEU A 205 -10.40 3.06 0.19
N GLU A 206 -10.16 2.96 -1.10
CA GLU A 206 -10.32 1.72 -1.86
C GLU A 206 -9.29 0.68 -1.40
N SER A 207 -8.04 1.09 -1.15
CA SER A 207 -6.98 0.16 -0.73
C SER A 207 -5.90 0.82 0.12
N LEU A 208 -5.52 0.14 1.21
CA LEU A 208 -4.30 0.34 1.97
C LEU A 208 -3.39 -0.88 1.76
N ASN A 209 -2.26 -0.70 1.09
CA ASN A 209 -1.26 -1.75 0.84
C ASN A 209 0.08 -1.34 1.44
N VAL A 210 0.56 -2.09 2.43
CA VAL A 210 1.81 -1.79 3.14
C VAL A 210 2.63 -3.07 3.28
N ASP A 211 3.83 -3.07 2.73
CA ASP A 211 4.82 -4.14 2.86
C ASP A 211 6.03 -3.56 3.62
N SER A 212 6.43 -4.16 4.74
CA SER A 212 7.60 -3.76 5.53
C SER A 212 8.46 -4.96 5.90
N ARG A 213 9.31 -5.41 4.95
CA ARG A 213 10.18 -6.60 5.09
C ARG A 213 11.28 -6.45 6.13
N GLU A 214 11.86 -5.26 6.24
CA GLU A 214 12.99 -4.98 7.12
C GLU A 214 12.56 -4.70 8.56
N THR A 215 13.55 -4.58 9.46
CA THR A 215 13.34 -4.35 10.89
C THR A 215 12.30 -3.27 11.13
N TYR A 216 11.25 -3.64 11.88
CA TYR A 216 10.10 -2.78 12.11
C TYR A 216 10.49 -1.42 12.69
N ASP A 217 9.93 -0.35 12.12
CA ASP A 217 10.16 1.01 12.60
C ASP A 217 9.68 1.15 14.06
N PRO A 218 10.58 1.44 15.02
CA PRO A 218 10.23 1.61 16.42
C PRO A 218 9.18 2.71 16.66
N GLU A 219 9.05 3.69 15.76
CA GLU A 219 8.03 4.73 15.88
C GLU A 219 6.61 4.15 15.78
N ILE A 220 6.37 3.22 14.85
CA ILE A 220 5.03 2.64 14.66
C ILE A 220 4.66 1.72 15.83
N ILE A 221 5.61 0.97 16.39
CA ILE A 221 5.40 0.18 17.62
C ILE A 221 4.91 1.07 18.76
N LYS A 222 5.59 2.21 18.95
CA LYS A 222 5.35 3.12 20.07
C LYS A 222 4.05 3.91 19.94
N LEU A 223 3.40 3.91 18.77
CA LEU A 223 2.10 4.55 18.63
C LEU A 223 1.07 3.86 19.54
N PRO A 224 0.20 4.64 20.20
CA PRO A 224 -0.95 4.06 20.89
C PRO A 224 -1.83 3.27 19.91
N ASN A 225 -2.51 2.24 20.39
CA ASN A 225 -3.56 1.59 19.62
C ASN A 225 -4.68 2.59 19.31
N GLU A 226 -5.36 2.39 18.18
CA GLU A 226 -6.44 3.29 17.73
C GLU A 226 -6.00 4.77 17.69
N SER A 227 -4.85 5.05 17.06
CA SER A 227 -4.27 6.40 16.95
C SER A 227 -4.21 6.94 15.52
N ILE A 228 -4.44 6.10 14.51
CA ILE A 228 -4.32 6.45 13.09
C ILE A 228 -5.71 6.45 12.44
N TRP A 229 -6.19 7.62 12.04
CA TRP A 229 -7.42 7.76 11.25
C TRP A 229 -7.11 7.88 9.76
N LEU A 230 -7.67 6.98 8.94
CA LEU A 230 -7.57 7.03 7.47
C LEU A 230 -8.93 7.08 6.75
N GLY A 231 -10.01 7.26 7.51
CA GLY A 231 -11.38 7.19 7.00
C GLY A 231 -11.91 5.76 6.93
N ARG A 232 -12.85 5.50 6.01
CA ARG A 232 -13.32 4.15 5.69
C ARG A 232 -12.31 3.44 4.81
N ILE A 233 -12.12 2.13 5.01
CA ILE A 233 -11.18 1.33 4.20
C ILE A 233 -11.88 0.08 3.70
N LYS A 234 -11.89 -0.12 2.39
CA LYS A 234 -12.43 -1.32 1.75
C LYS A 234 -11.45 -2.49 1.79
N ASN A 235 -10.19 -2.26 1.43
CA ASN A 235 -9.19 -3.31 1.34
C ASN A 235 -7.96 -2.97 2.20
N ILE A 236 -7.56 -3.89 3.07
CA ILE A 236 -6.37 -3.78 3.93
C ILE A 236 -5.43 -4.93 3.60
N LEU A 237 -4.24 -4.61 3.10
CA LEU A 237 -3.20 -5.57 2.76
C LEU A 237 -1.93 -5.18 3.52
N LEU A 238 -1.58 -5.95 4.55
CA LEU A 238 -0.41 -5.71 5.39
C LEU A 238 0.51 -6.93 5.37
N GLU A 239 1.77 -6.71 5.00
CA GLU A 239 2.77 -7.77 4.88
C GLU A 239 3.97 -7.51 5.81
N PHE A 240 4.53 -8.58 6.32
CA PHE A 240 5.70 -8.60 7.20
C PHE A 240 5.46 -7.77 8.46
N HIS A 241 6.38 -6.87 8.83
CA HIS A 241 6.21 -6.05 10.03
C HIS A 241 5.04 -5.04 9.93
N ALA A 242 4.52 -4.77 8.72
CA ALA A 242 3.39 -3.86 8.53
C ALA A 242 2.10 -4.36 9.20
N VAL A 243 1.98 -5.65 9.51
CA VAL A 243 0.83 -6.21 10.26
C VAL A 243 0.61 -5.49 11.59
N ASN A 244 1.67 -4.96 12.21
CA ASN A 244 1.59 -4.21 13.47
C ASN A 244 0.93 -2.83 13.35
N LEU A 245 0.61 -2.36 12.14
CA LEU A 245 -0.26 -1.20 11.93
C LEU A 245 -1.71 -1.52 12.28
N LEU A 246 -2.12 -2.79 12.19
CA LEU A 246 -3.51 -3.21 12.35
C LEU A 246 -4.17 -2.71 13.65
N PRO A 247 -3.56 -2.88 14.86
CA PRO A 247 -4.14 -2.34 16.10
C PRO A 247 -4.08 -0.81 16.21
N LYS A 248 -3.35 -0.13 15.33
CA LYS A 248 -3.18 1.33 15.34
C LYS A 248 -4.26 2.04 14.53
N LEU A 249 -4.90 1.34 13.59
CA LEU A 249 -5.95 1.90 12.74
C LEU A 249 -7.24 2.17 13.52
N ILE A 250 -7.86 3.31 13.23
CA ILE A 250 -9.22 3.68 13.66
C ILE A 250 -10.12 3.60 12.43
N LEU A 251 -11.14 2.75 12.49
CA LEU A 251 -12.17 2.64 11.46
C LEU A 251 -13.54 2.99 12.05
N PRO A 252 -14.45 3.62 11.27
CA PRO A 252 -15.84 3.82 11.68
C PRO A 252 -16.52 2.51 12.10
N GLU A 253 -17.46 2.58 13.04
CA GLU A 253 -18.23 1.41 13.50
C GLU A 253 -18.97 0.70 12.36
N ASP A 254 -19.44 1.46 11.37
CA ASP A 254 -20.16 0.99 10.20
C ASP A 254 -19.25 0.75 8.98
N ASN A 255 -17.92 0.67 9.20
CA ASN A 255 -17.00 0.30 8.13
C ASN A 255 -17.22 -1.14 7.66
N ILE A 256 -17.12 -1.36 6.35
CA ILE A 256 -17.19 -2.69 5.74
C ILE A 256 -15.88 -2.92 4.98
N VAL A 257 -15.05 -3.80 5.52
CA VAL A 257 -13.83 -4.29 4.86
C VAL A 257 -14.20 -5.40 3.90
N GLU A 258 -14.02 -5.15 2.60
CA GLU A 258 -14.20 -6.12 1.54
C GLU A 258 -13.14 -7.22 1.60
N LYS A 259 -11.87 -6.87 1.87
CA LYS A 259 -10.77 -7.83 2.04
C LYS A 259 -9.76 -7.39 3.11
N LEU A 260 -9.47 -8.29 4.04
CA LEU A 260 -8.34 -8.21 4.97
C LEU A 260 -7.32 -9.27 4.60
N PHE A 261 -6.12 -8.86 4.17
CA PHE A 261 -4.98 -9.72 3.89
C PHE A 261 -3.84 -9.40 4.86
N LEU A 262 -3.37 -10.41 5.60
CA LEU A 262 -2.25 -10.29 6.52
C LEU A 262 -1.23 -11.40 6.25
N ASN A 263 0.04 -11.04 6.10
CA ASN A 263 1.14 -12.00 5.95
C ASN A 263 2.25 -11.68 6.97
N GLY A 264 2.51 -12.59 7.90
CA GLY A 264 3.61 -12.47 8.85
C GLY A 264 4.58 -13.62 8.68
N SER A 265 5.62 -13.45 7.86
CA SER A 265 6.58 -14.52 7.56
C SER A 265 7.31 -15.03 8.80
N GLU A 266 7.45 -14.20 9.83
CA GLU A 266 8.18 -14.50 11.07
C GLU A 266 7.34 -14.23 12.32
N ALA A 267 7.57 -14.99 13.39
CA ALA A 267 6.82 -14.86 14.65
C ALA A 267 7.02 -13.49 15.31
N GLU A 268 8.21 -12.91 15.19
CA GLU A 268 8.52 -11.57 15.72
C GLU A 268 7.68 -10.46 15.09
N GLN A 269 7.26 -10.63 13.83
CA GLN A 269 6.45 -9.66 13.11
C GLN A 269 5.04 -9.53 13.69
N VAL A 270 4.55 -10.56 14.40
CA VAL A 270 3.22 -10.57 15.04
C VAL A 270 3.28 -10.53 16.58
N ALA A 271 4.48 -10.67 17.16
CA ALA A 271 4.68 -10.79 18.59
C ALA A 271 4.16 -9.58 19.39
N GLU A 272 4.24 -8.37 18.83
CA GLU A 272 3.70 -7.17 19.46
C GLU A 272 2.18 -7.24 19.61
N ILE A 273 1.46 -7.64 18.56
CA ILE A 273 0.00 -7.80 18.63
C ILE A 273 -0.37 -8.91 19.61
N HIS A 274 0.39 -10.02 19.64
CA HIS A 274 0.14 -11.11 20.58
C HIS A 274 0.23 -10.70 22.05
N ARG A 275 1.19 -9.83 22.39
CA ARG A 275 1.37 -9.29 23.74
C ARG A 275 0.24 -8.36 24.19
N GLN A 276 -0.63 -7.91 23.29
CA GLN A 276 -1.74 -7.02 23.62
C GLN A 276 -3.00 -7.81 23.97
N ASP A 277 -3.67 -7.47 25.07
CA ASP A 277 -4.92 -8.13 25.48
C ASP A 277 -6.14 -7.64 24.67
N LYS A 278 -6.06 -6.44 24.11
CA LYS A 278 -7.18 -5.81 23.41
C LYS A 278 -7.40 -6.43 22.03
N LYS A 279 -8.62 -6.90 21.78
CA LYS A 279 -9.03 -7.32 20.43
C LYS A 279 -9.16 -6.11 19.48
N ILE A 280 -8.85 -6.32 18.22
CA ILE A 280 -8.82 -5.34 17.15
C ILE A 280 -10.21 -5.28 16.48
N TRP A 281 -10.79 -4.09 16.44
CA TRP A 281 -12.05 -3.83 15.74
C TRP A 281 -11.79 -3.15 14.39
N LEU A 282 -12.37 -3.70 13.32
CA LEU A 282 -12.23 -3.16 11.96
C LEU A 282 -13.59 -2.92 11.26
N GLY A 283 -14.69 -3.05 12.01
CA GLY A 283 -16.04 -3.10 11.46
C GLY A 283 -16.42 -4.50 10.97
N LYS A 284 -17.30 -4.55 9.95
CA LYS A 284 -17.67 -5.82 9.28
C LYS A 284 -16.59 -6.21 8.29
N ILE A 285 -16.32 -7.52 8.16
CA ILE A 285 -15.34 -8.04 7.21
C ILE A 285 -16.00 -9.12 6.37
N LYS A 286 -15.84 -9.03 5.04
CA LYS A 286 -16.34 -10.05 4.10
C LYS A 286 -15.34 -11.18 3.88
N ASN A 287 -14.07 -10.85 3.65
CA ASN A 287 -13.04 -11.82 3.32
C ASN A 287 -11.80 -11.63 4.22
N ILE A 288 -11.34 -12.71 4.84
CA ILE A 288 -10.13 -12.76 5.65
C ILE A 288 -9.16 -13.75 4.99
N GLU A 289 -7.95 -13.29 4.67
CA GLU A 289 -6.86 -14.10 4.14
C GLU A 289 -5.62 -13.90 4.99
N LEU A 290 -5.15 -14.98 5.62
CA LEU A 290 -4.04 -14.96 6.58
C LEU A 290 -2.94 -15.93 6.12
N GLU A 291 -1.70 -15.44 6.07
CA GLU A 291 -0.54 -16.23 5.69
C GLU A 291 0.51 -16.28 6.80
N ASN A 292 1.13 -17.45 6.95
CA ASN A 292 2.20 -17.74 7.90
C ASN A 292 1.78 -17.43 9.35
N ASN A 293 2.60 -16.71 10.12
CA ASN A 293 2.32 -16.38 11.52
C ASN A 293 1.14 -15.40 11.66
N ALA A 294 0.68 -14.76 10.59
CA ALA A 294 -0.53 -13.91 10.65
C ALA A 294 -1.81 -14.72 10.88
N VAL A 295 -1.79 -16.05 10.68
CA VAL A 295 -2.91 -16.93 11.02
C VAL A 295 -3.24 -16.84 12.51
N ASP A 296 -2.24 -16.64 13.37
CA ASP A 296 -2.44 -16.41 14.80
C ASP A 296 -3.23 -15.11 15.07
N LEU A 297 -3.15 -14.10 14.21
CA LEU A 297 -3.88 -12.86 14.43
C LEU A 297 -5.40 -13.02 14.34
N LEU A 298 -5.91 -14.16 13.86
CA LEU A 298 -7.34 -14.44 13.80
C LEU A 298 -8.02 -14.29 15.17
N PHE A 299 -7.40 -14.76 16.26
CA PHE A 299 -7.99 -14.66 17.61
C PHE A 299 -7.94 -13.25 18.21
N LYS A 300 -7.15 -12.36 17.60
CA LYS A 300 -7.07 -10.94 17.97
C LYS A 300 -8.12 -10.10 17.27
N LEU A 301 -8.79 -10.61 16.23
CA LEU A 301 -9.87 -9.88 15.57
C LEU A 301 -11.15 -9.93 16.41
N ARG A 302 -11.86 -8.79 16.46
CA ARG A 302 -13.22 -8.68 16.98
C ARG A 302 -14.16 -8.42 15.81
N LEU A 303 -15.01 -9.40 15.52
CA LEU A 303 -16.07 -9.29 14.53
C LEU A 303 -17.43 -9.05 15.23
N PRO A 304 -18.34 -8.27 14.63
CA PRO A 304 -19.68 -8.12 15.18
C PRO A 304 -20.48 -9.43 15.09
N GLU A 305 -21.49 -9.58 15.95
CA GLU A 305 -22.36 -10.77 15.99
C GLU A 305 -23.08 -11.01 14.66
N ASP A 306 -23.45 -9.93 13.97
CA ASP A 306 -24.14 -9.97 12.68
C ASP A 306 -23.19 -9.98 11.47
N ASN A 307 -21.89 -10.23 11.68
CA ASN A 307 -20.93 -10.37 10.59
C ASN A 307 -21.25 -11.60 9.73
N VAL A 308 -21.10 -11.45 8.41
CA VAL A 308 -21.23 -12.54 7.44
C VAL A 308 -19.94 -12.60 6.62
N LEU A 309 -19.07 -13.56 6.97
CA LEU A 309 -17.86 -13.87 6.20
C LEU A 309 -18.23 -14.67 4.95
N GLU A 310 -17.82 -14.15 3.80
CA GLU A 310 -17.87 -14.86 2.53
C GLU A 310 -16.76 -15.91 2.46
N MET A 311 -15.57 -15.59 2.98
CA MET A 311 -14.39 -16.46 2.92
C MET A 311 -13.46 -16.24 4.13
N LEU A 312 -13.05 -17.33 4.79
CA LEU A 312 -11.85 -17.39 5.61
C LEU A 312 -10.81 -18.29 4.92
N GLN A 313 -9.65 -17.72 4.60
CA GLN A 313 -8.52 -18.44 4.05
C GLN A 313 -7.31 -18.32 5.00
N GLY A 314 -6.76 -19.44 5.44
CA GLY A 314 -5.57 -19.50 6.27
C GLY A 314 -4.53 -20.44 5.67
N THR A 315 -3.28 -19.99 5.54
CA THR A 315 -2.16 -20.82 5.08
C THR A 315 -0.97 -20.62 6.00
N ALA A 316 -0.56 -21.63 6.76
CA ALA A 316 0.60 -21.51 7.66
C ALA A 316 1.62 -22.62 7.41
N ARG A 317 2.82 -22.26 6.94
CA ARG A 317 3.89 -23.24 6.63
C ARG A 317 4.69 -23.67 7.86
N CYS A 318 4.57 -22.97 8.97
CA CYS A 318 5.26 -23.23 10.22
C CYS A 318 4.24 -23.36 11.36
N CYS A 319 4.66 -23.96 12.47
CA CYS A 319 3.85 -24.08 13.68
C CYS A 319 3.36 -22.71 14.14
N THR A 320 2.06 -22.61 14.33
CA THR A 320 1.34 -21.41 14.78
C THR A 320 1.17 -21.43 16.29
N GLU A 321 1.21 -20.26 16.93
CA GLU A 321 0.86 -20.10 18.35
C GLU A 321 -0.64 -20.37 18.62
N LEU A 322 -1.45 -20.55 17.57
CA LEU A 322 -2.81 -21.08 17.61
C LEU A 322 -2.93 -22.26 18.56
N ALA A 323 -1.92 -23.13 18.60
CA ALA A 323 -1.83 -24.29 19.49
C ALA A 323 -2.24 -24.03 20.93
N ARG A 324 -1.88 -22.84 21.43
CA ARG A 324 -2.11 -22.44 22.82
C ARG A 324 -3.48 -21.82 23.06
N GLN A 325 -4.27 -21.59 22.00
CA GLN A 325 -5.59 -20.97 22.12
C GLN A 325 -6.65 -22.01 22.50
N PRO A 326 -7.59 -21.67 23.40
CA PRO A 326 -8.71 -22.56 23.72
C PRO A 326 -9.58 -22.86 22.50
N ASN A 327 -10.21 -24.03 22.48
CA ASN A 327 -11.23 -24.36 21.46
C ASN A 327 -12.42 -23.41 21.54
N ALA A 328 -13.15 -23.27 20.43
CA ALA A 328 -14.34 -22.43 20.31
C ALA A 328 -14.15 -20.98 20.85
N SER A 329 -12.94 -20.44 20.78
CA SER A 329 -12.58 -19.13 21.34
C SER A 329 -12.69 -17.99 20.32
N ILE A 330 -12.84 -18.31 19.03
CA ILE A 330 -12.82 -17.36 17.93
C ILE A 330 -14.21 -17.25 17.31
N TRP A 331 -14.98 -16.26 17.73
CA TRP A 331 -16.26 -15.93 17.10
C TRP A 331 -16.05 -15.28 15.72
N LEU A 332 -16.63 -15.91 14.68
CA LEU A 332 -16.53 -15.43 13.30
C LEU A 332 -17.82 -14.81 12.74
N GLY A 333 -18.92 -14.87 13.49
CA GLY A 333 -20.26 -14.65 12.95
C GLY A 333 -20.66 -15.78 12.00
N ARG A 334 -21.48 -15.48 11.00
CA ARG A 334 -21.83 -16.46 9.96
C ARG A 334 -20.72 -16.57 8.94
N ILE A 335 -20.47 -17.76 8.42
CA ILE A 335 -19.42 -17.99 7.43
C ILE A 335 -19.87 -18.97 6.35
N LYS A 336 -19.61 -18.60 5.09
CA LYS A 336 -19.95 -19.42 3.92
C LYS A 336 -18.84 -20.40 3.55
N ASN A 337 -17.59 -19.94 3.48
CA ASN A 337 -16.49 -20.76 2.99
C ASN A 337 -15.30 -20.69 3.95
N ILE A 338 -14.65 -21.83 4.15
CA ILE A 338 -13.42 -21.97 4.96
C ILE A 338 -12.40 -22.74 4.13
N LYS A 339 -11.18 -22.20 4.01
CA LYS A 339 -10.04 -22.85 3.37
C LYS A 339 -8.83 -22.79 4.29
N LEU A 340 -8.38 -23.93 4.80
CA LEU A 340 -7.25 -24.02 5.73
C LEU A 340 -6.16 -24.94 5.18
N MET A 341 -4.96 -24.40 5.02
CA MET A 341 -3.82 -25.10 4.43
C MET A 341 -2.66 -25.21 5.44
N TYR A 342 -2.04 -26.39 5.47
CA TYR A 342 -0.92 -26.76 6.32
C TYR A 342 -1.25 -26.59 7.82
N TYR A 343 -0.42 -25.93 8.62
CA TYR A 343 -0.65 -25.74 10.06
C TYR A 343 -1.87 -24.86 10.36
N ALA A 344 -2.42 -24.13 9.37
CA ALA A 344 -3.63 -23.35 9.59
C ALA A 344 -4.86 -24.23 9.87
N VAL A 345 -4.78 -25.53 9.57
CA VAL A 345 -5.79 -26.54 9.93
C VAL A 345 -6.04 -26.56 11.43
N ASP A 346 -5.02 -26.31 12.27
CA ASP A 346 -5.17 -26.27 13.73
C ASP A 346 -6.07 -25.12 14.23
N ALA A 347 -6.46 -24.18 13.35
CA ALA A 347 -7.47 -23.16 13.67
C ALA A 347 -8.87 -23.76 13.79
N LEU A 348 -9.15 -24.88 13.11
CA LEU A 348 -10.49 -25.44 12.95
C LEU A 348 -11.23 -25.66 14.28
N PRO A 349 -10.69 -26.36 15.30
CA PRO A 349 -11.38 -26.55 16.58
C PRO A 349 -11.53 -25.25 17.39
N LYS A 350 -10.82 -24.19 17.01
CA LYS A 350 -10.84 -22.88 17.71
C LYS A 350 -11.91 -21.95 17.15
N LEU A 351 -12.43 -22.24 15.95
CA LEU A 351 -13.48 -21.45 15.32
C LEU A 351 -14.83 -21.71 16.02
N LEU A 352 -15.57 -20.64 16.23
CA LEU A 352 -16.93 -20.65 16.75
C LEU A 352 -17.84 -19.92 15.76
N VAL A 353 -18.86 -20.63 15.29
CA VAL A 353 -19.92 -20.08 14.43
C VAL A 353 -21.29 -20.40 15.05
N PRO A 354 -22.36 -19.65 14.70
CA PRO A 354 -23.71 -19.96 15.14
C PRO A 354 -24.15 -21.37 14.74
N GLU A 355 -24.96 -22.03 15.58
CA GLU A 355 -25.46 -23.39 15.34
C GLU A 355 -26.26 -23.48 14.01
N GLU A 356 -27.01 -22.43 13.70
CA GLU A 356 -27.80 -22.33 12.47
C GLU A 356 -26.97 -22.05 11.21
N ASN A 357 -25.66 -21.78 11.35
CA ASN A 357 -24.78 -21.51 10.23
C ASN A 357 -24.68 -22.72 9.31
N VAL A 358 -24.64 -22.43 8.00
CA VAL A 358 -24.43 -23.45 6.97
C VAL A 358 -23.19 -23.08 6.17
N VAL A 359 -22.09 -23.81 6.42
CA VAL A 359 -20.86 -23.70 5.65
C VAL A 359 -21.07 -24.36 4.30
N GLU A 360 -20.96 -23.59 3.23
CA GLU A 360 -21.13 -24.05 1.85
C GLU A 360 -19.94 -24.91 1.40
N ARG A 361 -18.72 -24.54 1.79
CA ARG A 361 -17.50 -25.28 1.44
C ARG A 361 -16.46 -25.20 2.56
N LEU A 362 -15.99 -26.36 3.00
CA LEU A 362 -14.81 -26.52 3.84
C LEU A 362 -13.71 -27.21 3.03
N GLU A 363 -12.61 -26.52 2.77
CA GLU A 363 -11.44 -27.05 2.06
C GLU A 363 -10.25 -27.12 3.01
N MET A 364 -9.60 -28.29 3.07
CA MET A 364 -8.47 -28.51 3.97
C MET A 364 -7.36 -29.33 3.33
N SER A 365 -6.11 -28.93 3.58
CA SER A 365 -4.93 -29.66 3.14
C SER A 365 -3.85 -29.64 4.22
N ALA A 366 -3.68 -30.75 4.93
CA ALA A 366 -2.60 -30.93 5.91
C ALA A 366 -1.43 -31.72 5.29
N GLY A 367 -0.36 -31.03 4.87
CA GLY A 367 0.78 -31.71 4.20
C GLY A 367 1.48 -32.82 4.98
N LYS A 368 1.36 -32.88 6.32
CA LYS A 368 2.00 -33.88 7.20
C LYS A 368 1.16 -34.12 8.46
N GLN A 369 1.42 -35.23 9.16
CA GLN A 369 0.75 -35.56 10.43
C GLN A 369 0.91 -34.47 11.50
N GLU A 370 2.09 -33.85 11.58
CA GLU A 370 2.39 -32.75 12.49
C GLU A 370 1.48 -31.52 12.33
N HIS A 371 0.79 -31.35 11.19
CA HIS A 371 -0.09 -30.21 10.92
C HIS A 371 -1.50 -30.34 11.52
N TYR A 372 -1.85 -31.47 12.14
CA TYR A 372 -3.19 -31.70 12.71
C TYR A 372 -3.14 -32.59 13.96
N LEU A 373 -1.96 -32.71 14.59
CA LEU A 373 -1.79 -33.49 15.83
C LEU A 373 -2.73 -33.01 16.93
N GLU A 374 -2.95 -31.70 17.04
CA GLU A 374 -3.85 -31.14 18.05
C GLU A 374 -5.29 -31.56 17.85
N ILE A 375 -5.73 -31.60 16.60
CA ILE A 375 -7.10 -32.00 16.24
C ILE A 375 -7.33 -33.46 16.60
N LEU A 376 -6.35 -34.34 16.36
CA LEU A 376 -6.45 -35.76 16.73
C LEU A 376 -6.52 -35.99 18.24
N GLN A 377 -6.04 -35.03 19.04
CA GLN A 377 -6.08 -35.11 20.50
C GLN A 377 -7.38 -34.55 21.09
N GLN A 378 -8.23 -33.93 20.27
CA GLN A 378 -9.51 -33.41 20.74
C GLN A 378 -10.53 -34.54 20.93
N PRO A 379 -11.44 -34.40 21.91
CA PRO A 379 -12.61 -35.27 22.00
C PRO A 379 -13.46 -35.19 20.74
N ASP A 380 -14.24 -36.24 20.49
CA ASP A 380 -15.31 -36.21 19.49
C ASP A 380 -16.24 -35.00 19.74
N GLU A 381 -16.79 -34.41 18.68
CA GLU A 381 -17.71 -33.25 18.74
C GLU A 381 -17.05 -31.92 19.20
N SER A 382 -15.73 -31.80 19.18
CA SER A 382 -15.03 -30.56 19.58
C SER A 382 -15.06 -29.42 18.53
N ILE A 383 -15.57 -29.67 17.32
CA ILE A 383 -15.55 -28.71 16.20
C ILE A 383 -16.94 -28.11 15.99
N TRP A 384 -17.06 -26.79 16.18
CA TRP A 384 -18.33 -26.06 16.19
C TRP A 384 -18.48 -25.20 14.93
N LEU A 385 -18.78 -25.83 13.79
CA LEU A 385 -18.90 -25.17 12.48
C LEU A 385 -20.33 -25.15 11.90
N GLY A 386 -21.33 -25.61 12.66
CA GLY A 386 -22.69 -25.77 12.15
C GLY A 386 -22.77 -26.87 11.09
N ARG A 387 -23.69 -26.74 10.13
CA ARG A 387 -23.87 -27.73 9.05
C ARG A 387 -22.92 -27.45 7.89
N ILE A 388 -22.21 -28.46 7.40
CA ILE A 388 -21.30 -28.31 6.26
C ILE A 388 -21.89 -29.02 5.04
N LYS A 389 -22.00 -28.33 3.90
CA LYS A 389 -22.54 -28.89 2.65
C LYS A 389 -21.50 -29.70 1.87
N ASN A 390 -20.31 -29.14 1.69
CA ASN A 390 -19.24 -29.74 0.90
C ASN A 390 -17.94 -29.72 1.70
N ILE A 391 -17.25 -30.86 1.73
CA ILE A 391 -15.95 -31.01 2.37
C ILE A 391 -14.95 -31.51 1.32
N ASP A 392 -13.94 -30.70 1.02
CA ASP A 392 -12.82 -31.05 0.15
C ASP A 392 -11.57 -31.29 1.01
N LEU A 393 -11.14 -32.54 1.10
CA LEU A 393 -9.95 -32.95 1.84
C LEU A 393 -8.88 -33.41 0.84
N GLU A 394 -7.91 -32.54 0.57
CA GLU A 394 -6.94 -32.76 -0.51
C GLU A 394 -5.95 -33.89 -0.25
N ASN A 395 -5.68 -34.23 1.02
CA ASN A 395 -4.72 -35.27 1.38
C ASN A 395 -5.25 -36.23 2.46
N GLN A 396 -4.58 -37.39 2.58
CA GLN A 396 -4.98 -38.45 3.52
C GLN A 396 -5.03 -37.96 4.97
N ALA A 397 -4.09 -37.08 5.33
CA ALA A 397 -4.00 -36.43 6.61
C ALA A 397 -5.30 -35.70 7.01
N ALA A 398 -5.85 -34.88 6.10
CA ALA A 398 -7.11 -34.19 6.34
C ALA A 398 -8.31 -35.15 6.51
N ARG A 399 -8.29 -36.35 5.91
CA ARG A 399 -9.34 -37.37 6.08
C ARG A 399 -9.41 -37.98 7.47
N HIS A 400 -8.32 -37.92 8.24
CA HIS A 400 -8.32 -38.42 9.62
C HIS A 400 -9.08 -37.51 10.60
N ILE A 401 -9.39 -36.27 10.21
CA ILE A 401 -10.07 -35.28 11.06
C ILE A 401 -11.58 -35.55 11.17
N PHE A 402 -12.19 -36.19 10.18
CA PHE A 402 -13.65 -36.41 10.08
C PHE A 402 -14.05 -37.89 10.13
N LYS A 403 -13.33 -38.70 10.93
CA LYS A 403 -13.76 -40.07 11.25
C LYS A 403 -14.85 -40.04 12.31
#